data_AF-U2YQH4-F1
#
_entry.id   AF-U2YQH4-F1
#
_cell.length_a   1.000
_cell.length_b   1.000
_cell.length_c   1.000
_cell.angle_alpha   90.00
_cell.angle_beta   90.00
_cell.angle_gamma   90.00
#
_symmetry.space_group_name_H-M   'P 1'
#
loop_
_entity.id
_entity.type
_entity.pdbx_description
1 polymer ?
#
loop_
_entity_poly.entity_id
_entity_poly.type
_entity_poly.pdbx_seq_one_letter_code
_entity_poly.pdbx_strand_id
1 'polypeptide(L)'
;MKAVARTLGVSRSNLNARLNGSAKPRRRYHKAQDAVVLPLISAIVAARPTYGYRRIAAVLNRRLRADGAAPVNHKRVYRIMQAHDLLLARRYTERPEQTHEGKVITLRSNIRSPVGLNQWRPTGSLLGRL
;
A
#
# COMPACT_ATOMS: atom_id res chain seq x y z
N MET A 1 2.73 30.95 34.14
CA MET A 1 2.37 29.78 33.30
C MET A 1 0.99 29.15 33.58
N LYS A 2 0.25 29.48 34.67
CA LYS A 2 -1.10 28.91 34.94
C LYS A 2 -2.19 29.47 34.03
N ALA A 3 -2.24 30.79 33.86
CA ALA A 3 -3.22 31.47 33.02
C ALA A 3 -3.12 30.98 31.57
N VAL A 4 -1.91 31.02 31.00
CA VAL A 4 -1.61 30.54 29.64
C VAL A 4 -2.05 29.09 29.42
N ALA A 5 -1.71 28.16 30.33
CA ALA A 5 -2.11 26.76 30.19
C ALA A 5 -3.64 26.57 30.22
N ARG A 6 -4.35 27.34 31.06
CA ARG A 6 -5.81 27.31 31.16
C ARG A 6 -6.47 27.89 29.91
N THR A 7 -5.98 29.01 29.39
CA THR A 7 -6.49 29.64 28.16
C THR A 7 -6.33 28.72 26.95
N LEU A 8 -5.22 27.97 26.87
CA LEU A 8 -4.95 27.02 25.79
C LEU A 8 -5.60 25.63 25.99
N GLY A 9 -6.23 25.37 27.14
CA GLY A 9 -6.80 24.05 27.44
C GLY A 9 -5.79 22.91 27.55
N VAL A 10 -4.52 23.21 27.90
CA VAL A 10 -3.44 22.22 28.00
C VAL A 10 -2.94 22.06 29.43
N SER A 11 -2.38 20.88 29.75
CA SER A 11 -1.75 20.66 31.05
C SER A 11 -0.56 21.61 31.28
N ARG A 12 -0.52 22.26 32.45
CA ARG A 12 0.59 23.13 32.88
C ARG A 12 1.94 22.41 32.90
N SER A 13 1.98 21.14 33.31
CA SER A 13 3.23 20.37 33.36
C SER A 13 3.76 20.07 31.95
N ASN A 14 2.87 19.77 31.00
CA ASN A 14 3.22 19.57 29.60
C ASN A 14 3.75 20.86 28.95
N LEU A 15 3.13 22.01 29.25
CA LEU A 15 3.56 23.32 28.76
C LEU A 15 4.96 23.67 29.29
N ASN A 16 5.19 23.50 30.59
CA ASN A 16 6.51 23.70 31.19
C ASN A 16 7.57 22.74 30.62
N ALA A 17 7.25 21.45 30.44
CA ALA A 17 8.18 20.49 29.87
C ALA A 17 8.57 20.81 28.42
N ARG A 18 7.63 21.36 27.64
CA ARG A 18 7.88 21.81 26.26
C ARG A 18 8.74 23.07 26.20
N LEU A 19 8.50 24.05 27.07
CA LEU A 19 9.30 25.28 27.13
C LEU A 19 10.74 24.99 27.58
N ASN A 20 10.91 24.10 28.56
CA ASN A 20 12.22 23.76 29.11
C ASN A 20 12.97 22.71 28.27
N GLY A 21 12.40 22.26 27.14
CA GLY A 21 13.01 21.25 26.26
C GLY A 21 13.09 19.83 26.85
N SER A 22 12.54 19.59 28.05
CA SER A 22 12.55 18.28 28.70
C SER A 22 11.50 17.32 28.15
N ALA A 23 10.53 17.84 27.39
CA ALA A 23 9.56 17.01 26.69
C ALA A 23 10.25 16.18 25.59
N LYS A 24 10.07 14.84 25.66
CA LYS A 24 10.63 13.93 24.66
C LYS A 24 10.10 14.28 23.25
N PRO A 25 10.98 14.59 22.28
CA PRO A 25 10.53 14.90 20.93
C PRO A 25 9.94 13.64 20.28
N ARG A 26 8.86 13.82 19.51
CA ARG A 26 8.35 12.77 18.62
C ARG A 26 9.32 12.64 17.45
N ARG A 27 10.19 11.62 17.48
CA ARG A 27 11.16 11.38 16.41
C ARG A 27 10.62 10.40 15.38
N ARG A 28 11.02 10.60 14.12
CA ARG A 28 10.78 9.63 13.05
C ARG A 28 11.52 8.33 13.36
N TYR A 29 11.02 7.21 12.84
CA TYR A 29 11.69 5.91 13.01
C TYR A 29 13.12 5.98 12.46
N HIS A 30 14.09 5.70 13.33
CA HIS A 30 15.51 5.63 12.98
C HIS A 30 16.13 4.52 13.82
N LYS A 31 16.70 3.49 13.18
CA LYS A 31 17.46 2.45 13.86
C LYS A 31 18.85 2.38 13.22
N ALA A 32 19.90 2.46 14.04
CA ALA A 32 21.28 2.38 13.55
C ALA A 32 21.55 1.05 12.81
N GLN A 33 20.87 -0.04 13.21
CA GLN A 33 20.99 -1.35 12.56
C GLN A 33 20.42 -1.38 11.13
N ASP A 34 19.65 -0.36 10.70
CA ASP A 34 19.14 -0.26 9.33
C ASP A 34 20.25 0.09 8.33
N ALA A 35 21.33 0.74 8.78
CA ALA A 35 22.48 1.07 7.95
C ALA A 35 23.15 -0.17 7.33
N VAL A 36 23.07 -1.32 8.00
CA VAL A 36 23.61 -2.60 7.49
C VAL A 36 22.72 -3.19 6.38
N VAL A 37 21.41 -2.98 6.46
CA VAL A 37 20.43 -3.57 5.52
C VAL A 37 20.26 -2.71 4.27
N LEU A 38 20.50 -1.40 4.38
CA LEU A 38 20.32 -0.43 3.29
C LEU A 38 21.14 -0.77 2.02
N PRO A 39 22.44 -1.12 2.08
CA PRO A 39 23.21 -1.48 0.89
C PRO A 39 22.64 -2.71 0.17
N LEU A 40 22.20 -3.71 0.94
CA LEU A 40 21.59 -4.93 0.40
C LEU A 40 20.27 -4.64 -0.33
N ILE A 41 19.44 -3.78 0.25
CA ILE A 41 18.20 -3.32 -0.40
C ILE A 41 18.52 -2.53 -1.67
N SER A 42 19.48 -1.60 -1.60
CA SER A 42 19.84 -0.74 -2.73
C SER A 42 20.36 -1.54 -3.93
N ALA A 43 21.18 -2.57 -3.68
CA ALA A 43 21.65 -3.48 -4.73
C ALA A 43 20.50 -4.26 -5.39
N ILE A 44 19.50 -4.69 -4.61
CA ILE A 44 18.32 -5.40 -5.15
C ILE A 44 17.44 -4.44 -5.97
N VAL A 45 17.25 -3.21 -5.50
CA VAL A 45 16.47 -2.17 -6.20
C VAL A 45 17.13 -1.82 -7.52
N ALA A 46 18.45 -1.61 -7.54
CA ALA A 46 19.21 -1.32 -8.75
C ALA A 46 19.07 -2.43 -9.80
N ALA A 47 19.09 -3.70 -9.37
CA ALA A 47 18.89 -4.85 -10.27
C ALA A 47 17.43 -5.04 -10.72
N ARG A 48 16.44 -4.54 -9.95
CA ARG A 48 15.00 -4.78 -10.17
C ARG A 48 14.17 -3.52 -9.85
N PRO A 49 14.27 -2.47 -10.68
CA PRO A 49 13.65 -1.17 -10.38
C PRO A 49 12.12 -1.20 -10.35
N THR A 50 11.47 -2.19 -10.97
CA THR A 50 10.00 -2.36 -10.97
C THR A 50 9.45 -3.03 -9.70
N TYR A 51 10.32 -3.51 -8.81
CA TYR A 51 9.89 -4.29 -7.65
C TYR A 51 9.49 -3.37 -6.50
N GLY A 52 8.25 -3.52 -6.02
CA GLY A 52 7.81 -2.89 -4.78
C GLY A 52 8.43 -3.55 -3.55
N TYR A 53 8.35 -2.87 -2.42
CA TYR A 53 9.01 -3.27 -1.17
C TYR A 53 8.69 -4.70 -0.71
N ARG A 54 7.47 -5.23 -0.96
CA ARG A 54 7.13 -6.62 -0.60
C ARG A 54 7.93 -7.64 -1.42
N ARG A 55 8.14 -7.37 -2.72
CA ARG A 55 8.94 -8.23 -3.60
C ARG A 55 10.43 -8.14 -3.25
N ILE A 56 10.92 -6.94 -2.96
CA ILE A 56 12.29 -6.72 -2.47
C ILE A 56 12.52 -7.47 -1.16
N ALA A 57 11.60 -7.39 -0.19
CA ALA A 57 11.69 -8.12 1.07
C ALA A 57 11.77 -9.64 0.86
N ALA A 58 11.01 -10.18 -0.11
CA ALA A 58 11.09 -11.60 -0.44
C ALA A 58 12.45 -12.00 -1.03
N VAL A 59 13.01 -11.20 -1.95
CA VAL A 59 14.34 -11.43 -2.53
C VAL A 59 15.42 -11.33 -1.45
N LEU A 60 15.37 -10.28 -0.63
CA LEU A 60 16.30 -10.06 0.48
C LEU A 60 16.29 -11.25 1.45
N ASN A 61 15.10 -11.68 1.88
CA ASN A 61 14.99 -12.79 2.84
C ASN A 61 15.37 -14.14 2.22
N ARG A 62 15.28 -14.32 0.90
CA ARG A 62 15.83 -15.52 0.23
C ARG A 62 17.35 -15.53 0.28
N ARG A 63 18.01 -14.39 0.07
CA ARG A 63 19.47 -14.25 0.20
C ARG A 63 19.92 -14.48 1.64
N LEU A 64 19.32 -13.76 2.58
CA LEU A 64 19.64 -13.91 4.00
C LEU A 64 19.46 -15.35 4.51
N ARG A 65 18.43 -16.05 4.05
CA ARG A 65 18.23 -17.47 4.40
C ARG A 65 19.32 -18.38 3.83
N ALA A 66 19.81 -18.10 2.61
CA ALA A 66 20.94 -18.84 2.04
C ALA A 66 22.24 -18.57 2.82
N ASP A 67 22.40 -17.34 3.32
CA ASP A 67 23.56 -16.93 4.12
C ASP A 67 23.43 -17.30 5.62
N GLY A 68 22.36 -18.01 6.02
CA GLY A 68 22.10 -18.39 7.41
C GLY A 68 21.70 -17.24 8.35
N ALA A 69 21.44 -16.04 7.80
CA ALA A 69 21.06 -14.85 8.55
C ALA A 69 19.55 -14.78 8.82
N ALA A 70 19.20 -14.07 9.91
CA ALA A 70 17.80 -13.88 10.29
C ALA A 70 17.02 -13.04 9.25
N PRO A 71 15.77 -13.41 8.93
CA PRO A 71 14.97 -12.67 7.96
C PRO A 71 14.58 -11.29 8.48
N VAL A 72 14.47 -10.33 7.56
CA VAL A 72 14.03 -8.96 7.82
C VAL A 72 12.52 -8.83 7.62
N ASN A 73 11.84 -8.23 8.59
CA ASN A 73 10.40 -7.96 8.48
C ASN A 73 10.11 -6.98 7.33
N HIS A 74 9.14 -7.30 6.46
CA HIS A 74 8.74 -6.46 5.33
C HIS A 74 8.31 -5.04 5.72
N LYS A 75 7.80 -4.81 6.95
CA LYS A 75 7.50 -3.47 7.46
C LYS A 75 8.77 -2.64 7.70
N ARG A 76 9.86 -3.29 8.13
CA ARG A 76 11.17 -2.66 8.30
C ARG A 76 11.74 -2.27 6.93
N VAL A 77 11.66 -3.18 5.95
CA VAL A 77 12.04 -2.88 4.55
C VAL A 77 11.27 -1.68 4.01
N TYR A 78 9.94 -1.62 4.22
CA TYR A 78 9.13 -0.47 3.83
C TYR A 78 9.64 0.85 4.45
N ARG A 79 9.92 0.87 5.76
CA ARG A 79 10.40 2.08 6.45
C ARG A 79 11.75 2.55 5.93
N ILE A 80 12.68 1.61 5.70
CA ILE A 80 14.00 1.91 5.13
C ILE A 80 13.83 2.49 3.73
N MET A 81 13.08 1.81 2.85
CA MET A 81 12.86 2.29 1.49
C MET A 81 12.16 3.66 1.46
N GLN A 82 11.21 3.91 2.38
CA GLN A 82 10.54 5.21 2.49
C GLN A 82 11.47 6.33 2.99
N ALA A 83 12.44 6.01 3.84
CA ALA A 83 13.39 7.00 4.37
C ALA A 83 14.46 7.41 3.34
N HIS A 84 14.69 6.58 2.32
CA HIS A 84 15.71 6.76 1.29
C HIS A 84 15.12 6.93 -0.12
N ASP A 85 13.83 7.25 -0.23
CA ASP A 85 13.12 7.49 -1.51
C ASP A 85 13.26 6.36 -2.54
N LEU A 86 13.36 5.10 -2.07
CA LEU A 86 13.50 3.90 -2.90
C LEU A 86 12.14 3.26 -3.25
N LEU A 87 11.03 3.86 -2.83
CA LEU A 87 9.70 3.34 -3.14
C LEU A 87 9.32 3.66 -4.59
N LEU A 88 8.59 2.75 -5.22
CA LEU A 88 7.98 3.02 -6.52
C LEU A 88 7.08 4.25 -6.42
N ALA A 89 7.23 5.17 -7.37
CA ALA A 89 6.31 6.28 -7.51
C ALA A 89 4.88 5.74 -7.62
N ARG A 90 3.98 6.26 -6.77
CA ARG A 90 2.57 5.96 -6.89
C ARG A 90 2.06 6.64 -8.15
N ARG A 91 1.80 5.86 -9.20
CA ARG A 91 1.09 6.38 -10.37
C ARG A 91 -0.36 6.62 -9.96
N TYR A 92 -0.77 7.89 -9.88
CA TYR A 92 -2.17 8.27 -9.82
C TYR A 92 -2.74 8.11 -11.24
N THR A 93 -3.24 6.92 -11.55
CA THR A 93 -4.19 6.78 -12.65
C THR A 93 -5.57 6.98 -12.05
N GLU A 94 -6.24 8.06 -12.45
CA GLU A 94 -7.69 8.18 -12.26
C GLU A 94 -8.31 6.89 -12.78
N ARG A 95 -8.97 6.15 -11.89
CA ARG A 95 -9.73 4.99 -12.32
C ARG A 95 -10.94 5.55 -13.05
N PRO A 96 -11.17 5.21 -14.33
CA PRO A 96 -12.39 5.65 -14.98
C PRO A 96 -13.57 5.12 -14.16
N GLU A 97 -14.46 6.00 -13.76
CA GLU A 97 -15.77 5.60 -13.26
C GLU A 97 -16.44 4.83 -14.41
N GLN A 98 -16.63 3.53 -14.21
CA GLN A 98 -17.41 2.75 -15.16
C GLN A 98 -18.86 3.20 -14.99
N THR A 99 -19.31 4.14 -15.82
CA THR A 99 -20.74 4.46 -15.92
C THR A 99 -21.44 3.17 -16.33
N HIS A 100 -22.23 2.60 -15.43
CA HIS A 100 -22.98 1.37 -15.67
C HIS A 100 -24.19 1.66 -16.57
N GLU A 101 -23.95 2.02 -17.82
CA GLU A 101 -24.98 2.27 -18.84
C GLU A 101 -25.47 0.96 -19.51
N GLY A 102 -25.39 -0.15 -18.76
CA GLY A 102 -25.86 -1.45 -19.22
C GLY A 102 -27.39 -1.48 -19.26
N LYS A 103 -27.98 -1.24 -20.44
CA LYS A 103 -29.41 -1.48 -20.65
C LYS A 103 -29.68 -2.99 -20.59
N VAL A 104 -30.21 -3.45 -19.45
CA VAL A 104 -30.65 -4.84 -19.27
C VAL A 104 -31.92 -5.05 -20.10
N ILE A 105 -31.78 -5.65 -21.27
CA ILE A 105 -32.93 -6.06 -22.09
C ILE A 105 -33.40 -7.42 -21.57
N THR A 106 -34.48 -7.42 -20.79
CA THR A 106 -35.18 -8.64 -20.34
C THR A 106 -36.52 -8.77 -21.06
N LEU A 107 -36.84 -9.97 -21.55
CA LEU A 107 -38.12 -10.24 -22.22
C LEU A 107 -39.32 -10.06 -21.27
N ARG A 108 -39.15 -10.35 -19.97
CA ARG A 108 -40.16 -10.21 -18.91
C ARG A 108 -39.50 -9.90 -17.55
N SER A 109 -40.18 -9.16 -16.69
CA SER A 109 -39.74 -8.87 -15.32
C SER A 109 -39.87 -10.08 -14.39
N ASN A 110 -38.94 -10.22 -13.43
CA ASN A 110 -39.05 -11.10 -12.27
C ASN A 110 -39.04 -12.62 -12.53
N ILE A 111 -38.17 -13.09 -13.42
CA ILE A 111 -37.93 -14.52 -13.61
C ILE A 111 -36.84 -14.97 -12.63
N ARG A 112 -37.20 -15.82 -11.67
CA ARG A 112 -36.23 -16.51 -10.82
C ARG A 112 -35.38 -17.40 -11.73
N SER A 113 -34.08 -17.12 -11.86
CA SER A 113 -33.19 -17.95 -12.67
C SER A 113 -33.29 -19.40 -12.17
N PRO A 114 -33.68 -20.37 -13.02
CA PRO A 114 -33.56 -21.77 -12.66
C PRO A 114 -32.07 -22.07 -12.52
N VAL A 115 -31.69 -22.56 -11.35
CA VAL A 115 -30.31 -22.92 -11.04
C VAL A 115 -29.87 -23.99 -12.05
N GLY A 116 -28.88 -23.68 -12.89
CA GLY A 116 -28.15 -24.71 -13.66
C GLY A 116 -28.33 -24.81 -15.18
N LEU A 117 -28.68 -23.75 -15.91
CA LEU A 117 -28.63 -23.77 -17.39
C LEU A 117 -27.70 -22.70 -17.95
N ASN A 118 -26.41 -23.03 -17.99
CA ASN A 118 -25.39 -22.30 -18.74
C ASN A 118 -25.56 -22.63 -20.23
N GLN A 119 -26.54 -22.01 -20.91
CA GLN A 119 -26.63 -22.07 -22.38
C GLN A 119 -26.23 -20.72 -22.99
N TRP A 120 -24.92 -20.48 -23.02
CA TRP A 120 -24.35 -19.56 -24.00
C TRP A 120 -24.28 -20.27 -25.36
N ARG A 121 -25.28 -20.05 -26.23
CA ARG A 121 -25.13 -20.32 -27.67
C ARG A 121 -25.24 -19.00 -28.43
N PRO A 122 -24.19 -18.55 -29.13
CA PRO A 122 -24.31 -17.46 -30.08
C PRO A 122 -24.88 -18.05 -31.37
N THR A 123 -26.17 -17.90 -31.64
CA THR A 123 -26.68 -18.12 -33.00
C THR A 123 -26.39 -16.88 -33.83
N GLY A 124 -25.17 -16.82 -34.36
CA GLY A 124 -24.90 -16.10 -35.59
C GLY A 124 -25.23 -17.02 -36.76
N SER A 125 -26.26 -16.72 -37.54
CA SER A 125 -26.32 -17.13 -38.94
C SER A 125 -27.04 -16.06 -39.76
N LEU A 126 -26.22 -15.32 -40.51
CA LEU A 126 -26.59 -14.60 -41.73
C LEU A 126 -27.41 -15.52 -42.64
N LEU A 127 -28.53 -15.02 -43.19
CA LEU A 127 -29.03 -15.25 -44.57
C LEU A 127 -30.51 -14.86 -44.65
N GLY A 128 -30.78 -13.59 -44.95
CA GLY A 128 -32.01 -13.15 -45.60
C GLY A 128 -31.74 -13.09 -47.11
N ARG A 129 -32.26 -14.06 -47.85
CA ARG A 129 -32.36 -14.05 -49.32
C ARG A 129 -33.83 -14.29 -49.65
N LEU A 130 -34.31 -13.53 -50.64
CA LEU A 130 -35.68 -13.37 -51.16
C LEU A 130 -36.50 -12.28 -50.47
#